data_AF-A0A6I5P5T4-F1
#
_entry.id   AF-A0A6I5P5T4-F1
#
_cell.length_a   1.000
_cell.length_b   1.000
_cell.length_c   1.000
_cell.angle_alpha   90.00
_cell.angle_beta   90.00
_cell.angle_gamma   90.00
#
_symmetry.space_group_name_H-M   'P 1'
#
loop_
_entity.id
_entity.type
_entity.pdbx_description
1 polymer ?
#
loop_
_entity_poly.entity_id
_entity_poly.type
_entity_poly.pdbx_seq_one_letter_code
_entity_poly.pdbx_strand_id
1 'polypeptide(L)'
;MLTLTQVWGALLIFGVCPLVGALPLSQWVTDAFARGQSSPLLPGKVGVPAAFDMGGTAAGILALLLEAAKGVGTVLLARHYFPTDPSWEIVALIALVMGRYWAVKAVGTTSILWGAIAHHPVAAGLTLLISVLGFTIFRERQQGRLLVLVLFPVITALSQANGIQVLLTACLCGLMAWIYQQEPEDLSVPNPASRLESRRLFGFFRSDRALLSLEKSLDAATVGSKAARLSQLMAWGYPIPTGYVLPAGDDPAMLLAITQPSVTSPVVVRPSIVGDVPALSSSAGQYAASADLTSQEALYAAMNQCFRTYERPSAVQYRRDRELPDGSLAVIVQQQVSGLCSGVAASRDPFTSQGDVVIIETRLGPTSQVTEGKYRPERFQVTVQANDLPDQIEQPDSWQIPAALSLEVQGDGDTPRRLLQEVAFLARHVERRSQGIPQVLEWSFDGDRLWLLQSRPLIPPPPDLPQPDSPALPGTATAKLSEASHLTSLVGLPVCPGSAIGELRSLKAVQDLRALPPATILVVPFLKASEIPGLAQIGVTGLIAETGGQLSNGAIVAREYGLPTVLLSEQRDRLQTRQTVRLNGTAGLIELLS
;
A
#
# COMPACT_ATOMS: atom_id res chain seq x y z
N MET A 1 -62.09 9.16 -30.68
CA MET A 1 -62.55 10.34 -29.92
C MET A 1 -62.38 10.02 -28.44
N LEU A 2 -61.74 10.90 -27.67
CA LEU A 2 -61.59 10.73 -26.22
C LEU A 2 -62.99 10.79 -25.57
N THR A 3 -63.26 9.92 -24.60
CA THR A 3 -64.48 10.03 -23.79
C THR A 3 -64.40 11.28 -22.91
N LEU A 4 -65.55 11.81 -22.46
CA LEU A 4 -65.58 12.95 -21.52
C LEU A 4 -64.71 12.68 -20.27
N THR A 5 -64.68 11.44 -19.80
CA THR A 5 -63.82 10.97 -18.69
C THR A 5 -62.33 11.04 -19.02
N GLN A 6 -61.93 10.71 -20.25
CA GLN A 6 -60.54 10.80 -20.70
C GLN A 6 -60.08 12.25 -20.91
N VAL A 7 -60.99 13.16 -21.32
CA VAL A 7 -60.69 14.60 -21.40
C VAL A 7 -60.44 15.17 -20.00
N TRP A 8 -61.27 14.81 -19.02
CA TRP A 8 -61.03 15.14 -17.61
C TRP A 8 -59.73 14.51 -17.09
N GLY A 9 -59.45 13.26 -17.47
CA GLY A 9 -58.20 12.58 -17.14
C GLY A 9 -56.97 13.30 -17.67
N ALA A 10 -56.98 13.75 -18.92
CA ALA A 10 -55.88 14.52 -19.50
C ALA A 10 -55.69 15.86 -18.80
N LEU A 11 -56.78 16.59 -18.50
CA LEU A 11 -56.73 17.84 -17.74
C LEU A 11 -56.14 17.63 -16.33
N LEU A 12 -56.51 16.54 -15.66
CA LEU A 12 -55.94 16.19 -14.35
C LEU A 12 -54.45 15.81 -14.45
N ILE A 13 -54.03 15.09 -15.49
CA ILE A 13 -52.62 14.76 -15.68
C ILE A 13 -51.79 16.04 -15.88
N PHE A 14 -52.21 16.94 -16.77
CA PHE A 14 -51.45 18.17 -17.04
C PHE A 14 -51.59 19.24 -15.95
N GLY A 15 -52.67 19.24 -15.18
CA GLY A 15 -52.87 20.18 -14.07
C GLY A 15 -52.30 19.70 -12.74
N VAL A 16 -52.68 18.48 -12.31
CA VAL A 16 -52.40 17.97 -10.97
C VAL A 16 -51.00 17.35 -10.88
N CYS A 17 -50.52 16.62 -11.89
CA CYS A 17 -49.22 15.94 -11.79
C CYS A 17 -48.05 16.92 -11.64
N PRO A 18 -47.98 18.06 -12.37
CA PRO A 18 -46.96 19.06 -12.12
C PRO A 18 -47.04 19.68 -10.72
N LEU A 19 -48.26 19.94 -10.21
CA LEU A 19 -48.45 20.46 -8.85
C LEU A 19 -47.96 19.46 -7.79
N VAL A 20 -48.26 18.17 -7.96
CA VAL A 20 -47.76 17.10 -7.09
C VAL A 20 -46.23 17.01 -7.16
N GLY A 21 -45.65 17.19 -8.36
CA GLY A 21 -44.20 17.22 -8.56
C GLY A 21 -43.51 18.37 -7.85
N ALA A 22 -44.16 19.53 -7.78
CA ALA A 22 -43.68 20.73 -7.11
C ALA A 22 -43.68 20.63 -5.58
N LEU A 23 -44.38 19.66 -4.97
CA LEU A 23 -44.48 19.52 -3.52
C LEU A 23 -43.14 19.10 -2.89
N PRO A 24 -42.53 19.91 -2.00
CA PRO A 24 -41.26 19.61 -1.36
C PRO A 24 -41.45 18.72 -0.11
N LEU A 25 -42.10 17.56 -0.28
CA LEU A 25 -42.47 16.65 0.83
C LEU A 25 -41.25 16.19 1.64
N SER A 26 -40.15 15.87 0.95
CA SER A 26 -38.87 15.49 1.58
C SER A 26 -38.31 16.61 2.46
N GLN A 27 -38.45 17.87 2.05
CA GLN A 27 -38.06 19.01 2.88
C GLN A 27 -38.99 19.18 4.08
N TRP A 28 -40.31 19.11 3.89
CA TRP A 28 -41.26 19.22 5.01
C TRP A 28 -41.01 18.17 6.10
N VAL A 29 -40.69 16.94 5.70
CA VAL A 29 -40.31 15.88 6.65
C VAL A 29 -38.99 16.21 7.34
N THR A 30 -38.00 16.69 6.60
CA THR A 30 -36.69 17.05 7.16
C THR A 30 -36.85 18.18 8.19
N ASP A 31 -37.58 19.25 7.85
CA ASP A 31 -37.81 20.41 8.71
C ASP A 31 -38.63 20.03 9.96
N ALA A 32 -39.64 19.16 9.81
CA ALA A 32 -40.46 18.70 10.94
C ALA A 32 -39.65 17.88 11.97
N PHE A 33 -38.65 17.11 11.51
CA PHE A 33 -37.83 16.28 12.37
C PHE A 33 -36.58 17.00 12.91
N ALA A 34 -36.13 18.09 12.27
CA ALA A 34 -34.87 18.79 12.58
C ALA A 34 -34.89 19.71 13.83
N ARG A 35 -35.94 19.70 14.68
CA ARG A 35 -36.09 20.44 15.96
C ARG A 35 -35.30 21.77 16.07
N GLY A 36 -35.54 22.71 15.15
CA GLY A 36 -35.03 24.08 15.24
C GLY A 36 -33.62 24.34 14.69
N GLN A 37 -32.98 23.39 14.01
CA GLN A 37 -31.79 23.68 13.21
C GLN A 37 -32.21 24.12 11.80
N SER A 38 -32.12 25.43 11.52
CA SER A 38 -32.39 25.96 10.18
C SER A 38 -31.41 25.38 9.17
N SER A 39 -31.92 24.71 8.13
CA SER A 39 -31.10 24.19 7.04
C SER A 39 -30.39 25.34 6.31
N PRO A 40 -29.07 25.27 6.06
CA PRO A 40 -28.35 26.27 5.25
C PRO A 40 -28.65 26.11 3.74
N LEU A 41 -29.51 25.17 3.35
CA LEU A 41 -29.84 24.84 1.96
C LEU A 41 -31.03 25.65 1.45
N LEU A 42 -30.98 26.01 0.16
CA LEU A 42 -32.06 26.69 -0.55
C LEU A 42 -33.38 25.90 -0.45
N PRO A 43 -34.53 26.58 -0.25
CA PRO A 43 -35.83 25.92 -0.14
C PRO A 43 -36.12 25.04 -1.37
N GLY A 44 -36.50 23.81 -1.10
CA GLY A 44 -36.97 22.77 -2.02
C GLY A 44 -35.89 21.84 -2.57
N LYS A 45 -34.59 22.12 -2.37
CA LYS A 45 -33.49 21.28 -2.89
C LYS A 45 -33.12 20.09 -1.98
N VAL A 46 -33.84 19.90 -0.88
CA VAL A 46 -33.60 18.82 0.09
C VAL A 46 -34.16 17.50 -0.46
N GLY A 47 -33.28 16.57 -0.83
CA GLY A 47 -33.66 15.23 -1.28
C GLY A 47 -33.83 14.22 -0.13
N VAL A 48 -34.32 13.03 -0.44
CA VAL A 48 -34.44 11.91 0.52
C VAL A 48 -33.14 11.63 1.29
N PRO A 49 -31.93 11.66 0.68
CA PRO A 49 -30.68 11.46 1.42
C PRO A 49 -30.48 12.49 2.54
N ALA A 50 -30.81 13.77 2.29
CA ALA A 50 -30.68 14.82 3.29
C ALA A 50 -31.66 14.64 4.47
N ALA A 51 -32.83 14.01 4.24
CA ALA A 51 -33.76 13.65 5.31
C ALA A 51 -33.17 12.57 6.25
N PHE A 52 -32.44 11.60 5.71
CA PHE A 52 -31.67 10.64 6.52
C PHE A 52 -30.57 11.34 7.31
N ASP A 53 -29.90 12.32 6.68
CA ASP A 53 -28.75 12.99 7.28
C ASP A 53 -29.14 13.97 8.40
N MET A 54 -30.24 14.71 8.23
CA MET A 54 -30.64 15.79 9.14
C MET A 54 -31.76 15.39 10.11
N GLY A 55 -32.67 14.50 9.71
CA GLY A 55 -33.82 14.06 10.52
C GLY A 55 -33.70 12.62 11.05
N GLY A 56 -32.61 11.92 10.75
CA GLY A 56 -32.36 10.54 11.16
C GLY A 56 -33.18 9.50 10.37
N THR A 57 -33.11 8.25 10.82
CA THR A 57 -33.69 7.09 10.09
C THR A 57 -35.20 7.20 9.90
N ALA A 58 -35.93 7.67 10.93
CA ALA A 58 -37.39 7.81 10.85
C ALA A 58 -37.82 8.87 9.81
N ALA A 59 -37.14 10.02 9.78
CA ALA A 59 -37.39 11.07 8.79
C ALA A 59 -37.02 10.60 7.38
N GLY A 60 -35.88 9.91 7.22
CA GLY A 60 -35.45 9.35 5.95
C GLY A 60 -36.45 8.34 5.37
N ILE A 61 -36.94 7.39 6.18
CA ILE A 61 -37.96 6.41 5.75
C ILE A 61 -39.26 7.12 5.36
N LEU A 62 -39.73 8.07 6.16
CA LEU A 62 -40.97 8.80 5.86
C LEU A 62 -40.84 9.63 4.57
N ALA A 63 -39.71 10.32 4.38
CA ALA A 63 -39.42 11.07 3.16
C ALA A 63 -39.37 10.15 1.94
N LEU A 64 -38.73 8.97 2.05
CA LEU A 64 -38.71 7.96 1.00
C LEU A 64 -40.12 7.49 0.62
N LEU A 65 -40.95 7.15 1.61
CA LEU A 65 -42.32 6.68 1.38
C LEU A 65 -43.19 7.74 0.71
N LEU A 66 -43.09 9.01 1.12
CA LEU A 66 -43.85 10.10 0.52
C LEU A 66 -43.39 10.40 -0.92
N GLU A 67 -42.08 10.41 -1.18
CA GLU A 67 -41.54 10.61 -2.52
C GLU A 67 -41.88 9.45 -3.46
N ALA A 68 -41.88 8.20 -2.95
CA ALA A 68 -42.33 7.02 -3.66
C ALA A 68 -43.84 7.08 -3.96
N ALA A 69 -44.65 7.48 -2.97
CA ALA A 69 -46.10 7.62 -3.12
C ALA A 69 -46.49 8.63 -4.21
N LYS A 70 -45.74 9.73 -4.37
CA LYS A 70 -45.94 10.65 -5.50
C LYS A 70 -45.79 9.94 -6.84
N GLY A 71 -44.70 9.21 -7.02
CA GLY A 71 -44.41 8.46 -8.25
C GLY A 71 -45.47 7.42 -8.58
N VAL A 72 -45.79 6.57 -7.60
CA VAL A 72 -46.80 5.50 -7.77
C VAL A 72 -48.20 6.10 -7.97
N GLY A 73 -48.56 7.12 -7.20
CA GLY A 73 -49.86 7.79 -7.27
C GLY A 73 -50.11 8.42 -8.63
N THR A 74 -49.09 9.07 -9.22
CA THR A 74 -49.17 9.64 -10.58
C THR A 74 -49.45 8.57 -11.63
N VAL A 75 -48.81 7.41 -11.53
CA VAL A 75 -49.04 6.27 -12.44
C VAL A 75 -50.43 5.68 -12.26
N LEU A 76 -50.87 5.47 -11.02
CA LEU A 76 -52.22 4.94 -10.72
C LEU A 76 -53.33 5.89 -11.18
N LEU A 77 -53.12 7.20 -11.05
CA LEU A 77 -54.05 8.22 -11.55
C LEU A 77 -54.20 8.12 -13.08
N ALA A 78 -53.08 8.03 -13.81
CA ALA A 78 -53.12 7.84 -15.25
C ALA A 78 -53.81 6.53 -15.65
N ARG A 79 -53.51 5.43 -14.94
CA ARG A 79 -54.12 4.12 -15.16
C ARG A 79 -55.64 4.12 -14.92
N HIS A 80 -56.11 4.92 -13.96
CA HIS A 80 -57.54 5.04 -13.67
C HIS A 80 -58.34 5.65 -14.84
N TYR A 81 -57.81 6.71 -15.46
CA TYR A 81 -58.48 7.41 -16.56
C TYR A 81 -58.18 6.80 -17.94
N PHE A 82 -57.03 6.14 -18.09
CA PHE A 82 -56.56 5.53 -19.34
C PHE A 82 -56.18 4.05 -19.15
N PRO A 83 -57.13 3.17 -18.77
CA PRO A 83 -56.82 1.78 -18.42
C PRO A 83 -56.30 0.94 -19.60
N THR A 84 -56.61 1.35 -20.83
CA THR A 84 -56.23 0.64 -22.06
C THR A 84 -55.00 1.24 -22.75
N ASP A 85 -54.46 2.35 -22.25
CA ASP A 85 -53.31 3.03 -22.86
C ASP A 85 -52.25 3.41 -21.81
N PRO A 86 -51.28 2.52 -21.56
CA PRO A 86 -50.21 2.76 -20.59
C PRO A 86 -49.27 3.92 -20.96
N SER A 87 -49.36 4.46 -22.18
CA SER A 87 -48.54 5.60 -22.62
C SER A 87 -48.80 6.84 -21.76
N TRP A 88 -50.04 6.99 -21.26
CA TRP A 88 -50.42 8.08 -20.36
C TRP A 88 -49.75 8.02 -18.99
N GLU A 89 -49.32 6.84 -18.55
CA GLU A 89 -48.54 6.68 -17.31
C GLU A 89 -47.18 7.37 -17.44
N ILE A 90 -46.50 7.23 -18.60
CA ILE A 90 -45.22 7.90 -18.88
C ILE A 90 -45.44 9.41 -19.05
N VAL A 91 -46.50 9.84 -19.73
CA VAL A 91 -46.86 11.26 -19.86
C VAL A 91 -47.07 11.91 -18.48
N ALA A 92 -47.73 11.20 -17.57
CA ALA A 92 -47.93 11.67 -16.21
C ALA A 92 -46.61 11.78 -15.42
N LEU A 93 -45.67 10.83 -15.60
CA LEU A 93 -44.32 10.94 -15.03
C LEU A 93 -43.53 12.12 -15.62
N ILE A 94 -43.63 12.38 -16.94
CA ILE A 94 -43.01 13.56 -17.55
C ILE A 94 -43.58 14.84 -16.93
N ALA A 95 -44.90 14.93 -16.77
CA ALA A 95 -45.56 16.07 -16.14
C ALA A 95 -45.11 16.27 -14.67
N LEU A 96 -44.95 15.18 -13.92
CA LEU A 96 -44.41 15.18 -12.55
C LEU A 96 -42.98 15.75 -12.51
N VAL A 97 -42.09 15.28 -13.38
CA VAL A 97 -40.70 15.78 -13.47
C VAL A 97 -40.66 17.25 -13.85
N MET A 98 -41.48 17.67 -14.81
CA MET A 98 -41.55 19.07 -15.21
C MET A 98 -42.01 19.99 -14.08
N GLY A 99 -43.01 19.57 -13.31
CA GLY A 99 -43.47 20.32 -12.14
C GLY A 99 -42.38 20.48 -11.09
N ARG A 100 -41.64 19.41 -10.80
CA ARG A 100 -40.51 19.45 -9.86
C ARG A 100 -39.38 20.34 -10.37
N TYR A 101 -39.06 20.26 -11.66
CA TYR A 101 -38.04 21.09 -12.28
C TYR A 101 -38.39 22.58 -12.25
N TRP A 102 -39.63 22.95 -12.53
CA TRP A 102 -40.05 24.36 -12.46
C TRP A 102 -40.05 24.91 -11.04
N ALA A 103 -40.44 24.08 -10.06
CA ALA A 103 -40.47 24.50 -8.66
C ALA A 103 -39.06 24.62 -8.05
N VAL A 104 -38.17 23.64 -8.29
CA VAL A 104 -36.90 23.54 -7.56
C VAL A 104 -35.68 23.15 -8.40
N LYS A 105 -35.79 23.15 -9.73
CA LYS A 105 -34.67 22.78 -10.63
C LYS A 105 -34.08 21.40 -10.33
N ALA A 106 -34.93 20.45 -9.91
CA ALA A 106 -34.54 19.10 -9.53
C ALA A 106 -35.37 18.03 -10.27
N VAL A 107 -34.81 16.83 -10.40
CA VAL A 107 -35.43 15.72 -11.15
C VAL A 107 -36.39 14.92 -10.28
N GLY A 108 -36.01 14.64 -9.02
CA GLY A 108 -36.81 13.78 -8.15
C GLY A 108 -36.69 12.30 -8.48
N THR A 109 -35.44 11.83 -8.57
CA THR A 109 -35.05 10.45 -8.89
C THR A 109 -35.88 9.37 -8.20
N THR A 110 -36.20 9.55 -6.91
CA THR A 110 -36.97 8.59 -6.11
C THR A 110 -38.40 8.45 -6.61
N SER A 111 -39.09 9.56 -6.89
CA SER A 111 -40.47 9.53 -7.42
C SER A 111 -40.52 8.88 -8.79
N ILE A 112 -39.56 9.19 -9.66
CA ILE A 112 -39.50 8.61 -11.01
C ILE A 112 -39.23 7.10 -10.93
N LEU A 113 -38.30 6.67 -10.08
CA LEU A 113 -37.95 5.26 -9.93
C LEU A 113 -39.16 4.43 -9.51
N TRP A 114 -39.87 4.86 -8.47
CA TRP A 114 -41.06 4.14 -7.99
C TRP A 114 -42.22 4.22 -8.97
N GLY A 115 -42.36 5.33 -9.71
CA GLY A 115 -43.27 5.42 -10.85
C GLY A 115 -42.93 4.43 -11.96
N ALA A 116 -41.66 4.32 -12.35
CA ALA A 116 -41.19 3.38 -13.36
C ALA A 116 -41.41 1.91 -12.94
N ILE A 117 -41.21 1.59 -11.66
CA ILE A 117 -41.53 0.27 -11.09
C ILE A 117 -43.04 0.00 -11.16
N ALA A 118 -43.89 0.98 -10.86
CA ALA A 118 -45.34 0.83 -10.94
C ALA A 118 -45.86 0.70 -12.39
N HIS A 119 -45.19 1.34 -13.35
CA HIS A 119 -45.50 1.29 -14.77
C HIS A 119 -45.09 -0.05 -15.39
N HIS A 120 -43.81 -0.41 -15.28
CA HIS A 120 -43.26 -1.62 -15.90
C HIS A 120 -42.23 -2.30 -14.97
N PRO A 121 -42.66 -3.17 -14.03
CA PRO A 121 -41.81 -3.68 -12.96
C PRO A 121 -40.63 -4.52 -13.47
N VAL A 122 -40.82 -5.30 -14.53
CA VAL A 122 -39.76 -6.16 -15.10
C VAL A 122 -38.65 -5.33 -15.73
N ALA A 123 -38.98 -4.36 -16.58
CA ALA A 123 -38.01 -3.47 -17.20
C ALA A 123 -37.25 -2.65 -16.14
N ALA A 124 -37.96 -2.05 -15.18
CA ALA A 124 -37.34 -1.31 -14.09
C ALA A 124 -36.40 -2.19 -13.24
N GLY A 125 -36.82 -3.42 -12.92
CA GLY A 125 -36.02 -4.39 -12.18
C GLY A 125 -34.75 -4.81 -12.93
N LEU A 126 -34.84 -5.10 -14.23
CA LEU A 126 -33.70 -5.45 -15.07
C LEU A 126 -32.74 -4.26 -15.24
N THR A 127 -33.25 -3.05 -15.44
CA THR A 127 -32.42 -1.84 -15.49
C THR A 127 -31.68 -1.63 -14.18
N LEU A 128 -32.35 -1.78 -13.03
CA LEU A 128 -31.72 -1.67 -11.72
C LEU A 128 -30.64 -2.73 -11.52
N LEU A 129 -30.92 -3.99 -11.85
CA LEU A 129 -29.98 -5.10 -11.72
C LEU A 129 -28.72 -4.87 -12.58
N ILE A 130 -28.90 -4.57 -13.87
CA ILE A 130 -27.78 -4.31 -14.78
C ILE A 130 -27.01 -3.05 -14.36
N SER A 131 -27.69 -2.04 -13.83
CA SER A 131 -27.03 -0.83 -13.32
C SER A 131 -26.23 -1.08 -12.05
N VAL A 132 -26.67 -1.98 -11.17
CA VAL A 132 -25.90 -2.42 -9.99
C VAL A 132 -24.65 -3.18 -10.42
N LEU A 133 -24.76 -4.12 -11.38
CA LEU A 133 -23.60 -4.81 -11.95
C LEU A 133 -22.64 -3.85 -12.67
N GLY A 134 -23.19 -2.92 -13.47
CA GLY A 134 -22.42 -1.89 -14.15
C GLY A 134 -21.67 -1.00 -13.16
N PHE A 135 -22.31 -0.61 -12.06
CA PHE A 135 -21.67 0.18 -11.01
C PHE A 135 -20.52 -0.58 -10.32
N THR A 136 -20.66 -1.89 -10.10
CA THR A 136 -19.56 -2.71 -9.56
C THR A 136 -18.36 -2.81 -10.49
N ILE A 137 -18.56 -2.71 -11.81
CA ILE A 137 -17.51 -2.84 -12.83
C ILE A 137 -16.85 -1.49 -13.10
N PHE A 138 -17.64 -0.44 -13.38
CA PHE A 138 -17.12 0.86 -13.84
C PHE A 138 -16.70 1.80 -12.70
N ARG A 139 -17.06 1.52 -11.45
CA ARG A 139 -16.66 2.25 -10.21
C ARG A 139 -16.82 3.78 -10.23
N GLU A 140 -17.50 4.36 -11.23
CA GLU A 140 -17.79 5.79 -11.34
C GLU A 140 -19.30 6.07 -11.30
N ARG A 141 -19.71 6.99 -10.41
CA ARG A 141 -21.13 7.34 -10.19
C ARG A 141 -21.80 8.00 -11.39
N GLN A 142 -21.07 8.81 -12.16
CA GLN A 142 -21.62 9.50 -13.32
C GLN A 142 -21.93 8.51 -14.46
N GLN A 143 -21.02 7.56 -14.71
CA GLN A 143 -21.22 6.53 -15.72
C GLN A 143 -22.41 5.62 -15.38
N GLY A 144 -22.58 5.26 -14.11
CA GLY A 144 -23.74 4.48 -13.65
C GLY A 144 -25.08 5.19 -13.87
N ARG A 145 -25.16 6.52 -13.69
CA ARG A 145 -26.38 7.30 -13.96
C ARG A 145 -26.72 7.35 -15.44
N LEU A 146 -25.73 7.59 -16.31
CA LEU A 146 -25.92 7.58 -17.77
C LEU A 146 -26.33 6.19 -18.26
N LEU A 147 -25.75 5.14 -17.68
CA LEU A 147 -26.09 3.75 -18.00
C LEU A 147 -27.57 3.46 -17.73
N VAL A 148 -28.12 3.87 -16.59
CA VAL A 148 -29.56 3.72 -16.27
C VAL A 148 -30.44 4.41 -17.31
N LEU A 149 -30.12 5.65 -17.68
CA LEU A 149 -30.90 6.46 -18.62
C LEU A 149 -30.90 5.89 -20.05
N VAL A 150 -29.86 5.17 -20.43
CA VAL A 150 -29.77 4.47 -21.72
C VAL A 150 -30.43 3.10 -21.67
N LEU A 151 -30.20 2.33 -20.59
CA LEU A 151 -30.70 0.97 -20.47
C LEU A 151 -32.22 0.91 -20.33
N PHE A 152 -32.84 1.84 -19.61
CA PHE A 152 -34.29 1.81 -19.40
C PHE A 152 -35.10 1.83 -20.70
N PRO A 153 -34.92 2.80 -21.64
CA PRO A 153 -35.65 2.79 -22.90
C PRO A 153 -35.29 1.59 -23.80
N VAL A 154 -34.05 1.09 -23.75
CA VAL A 154 -33.63 -0.09 -24.51
C VAL A 154 -34.33 -1.35 -24.01
N ILE A 155 -34.39 -1.55 -22.69
CA ILE A 155 -35.06 -2.71 -22.09
C ILE A 155 -36.57 -2.64 -22.34
N THR A 156 -37.17 -1.46 -22.27
CA THR A 156 -38.58 -1.24 -22.64
C THR A 156 -38.84 -1.52 -24.13
N ALA A 157 -37.90 -1.20 -25.02
CA ALA A 157 -38.02 -1.55 -26.44
C ALA A 157 -37.95 -3.06 -26.68
N LEU A 158 -37.11 -3.77 -25.91
CA LEU A 158 -36.96 -5.23 -25.99
C LEU A 158 -38.14 -5.99 -25.37
N SER A 159 -38.91 -5.37 -24.46
CA SER A 159 -40.04 -6.02 -23.77
C SER A 159 -41.37 -6.02 -24.55
N GLN A 160 -41.33 -5.81 -25.87
CA GLN A 160 -42.51 -5.74 -26.76
C GLN A 160 -43.47 -4.57 -26.48
N ALA A 161 -42.95 -3.43 -26.00
CA ALA A 161 -43.74 -2.22 -25.81
C ALA A 161 -44.12 -1.55 -27.15
N ASN A 162 -45.24 -0.83 -27.18
CA ASN A 162 -45.66 -0.05 -28.36
C ASN A 162 -44.58 1.01 -28.70
N GLY A 163 -44.36 1.29 -29.99
CA GLY A 163 -43.34 2.27 -30.42
C GLY A 163 -43.50 3.66 -29.79
N ILE A 164 -44.73 4.06 -29.48
CA ILE A 164 -45.05 5.31 -28.76
C ILE A 164 -44.55 5.27 -27.30
N GLN A 165 -44.64 4.12 -26.63
CA GLN A 165 -44.18 3.98 -25.23
C GLN A 165 -42.65 4.04 -25.15
N VAL A 166 -41.96 3.43 -26.11
CA VAL A 166 -40.49 3.51 -26.22
C VAL A 166 -40.07 4.95 -26.46
N LEU A 167 -40.74 5.66 -27.38
CA LEU A 167 -40.47 7.07 -27.67
C LEU A 167 -40.69 7.94 -26.42
N LEU A 168 -41.81 7.79 -25.73
CA LEU A 168 -42.11 8.56 -24.51
C LEU A 168 -41.13 8.24 -23.38
N THR A 169 -40.71 6.98 -23.24
CA THR A 169 -39.70 6.57 -22.25
C THR A 169 -38.34 7.20 -22.56
N ALA A 170 -37.95 7.24 -23.84
CA ALA A 170 -36.75 7.92 -24.29
C ALA A 170 -36.84 9.44 -24.06
N CYS A 171 -38.01 10.06 -24.28
CA CYS A 171 -38.25 11.47 -23.96
C CYS A 171 -38.13 11.74 -22.46
N LEU A 172 -38.68 10.89 -21.59
CA LEU A 172 -38.53 11.01 -20.14
C LEU A 172 -37.06 10.90 -19.70
N CYS A 173 -36.33 9.89 -20.21
CA CYS A 173 -34.91 9.71 -19.89
C CYS A 173 -34.05 10.86 -20.43
N GLY A 174 -34.36 11.36 -21.63
CA GLY A 174 -33.71 12.53 -22.23
C GLY A 174 -33.95 13.81 -21.43
N LEU A 175 -35.19 14.02 -20.95
CA LEU A 175 -35.51 15.13 -20.05
C LEU A 175 -34.70 15.04 -18.75
N MET A 176 -34.62 13.86 -18.13
CA MET A 176 -33.80 13.66 -16.93
C MET A 176 -32.32 13.92 -17.20
N ALA A 177 -31.78 13.42 -18.32
CA ALA A 177 -30.39 13.64 -18.72
C ALA A 177 -30.09 15.13 -18.91
N TRP A 178 -31.00 15.87 -19.55
CA TRP A 178 -30.88 17.31 -19.75
C TRP A 178 -30.88 18.08 -18.43
N ILE A 179 -31.79 17.75 -17.49
CA ILE A 179 -31.83 18.41 -16.19
C ILE A 179 -30.53 18.15 -15.40
N TYR A 180 -30.00 16.92 -15.42
CA TYR A 180 -28.73 16.60 -14.76
C TYR A 180 -27.53 17.36 -15.32
N GLN A 181 -27.55 17.75 -16.60
CA GLN A 181 -26.49 18.57 -17.20
C GLN A 181 -26.57 20.05 -16.77
N GLN A 182 -27.78 20.56 -16.51
CA GLN A 182 -27.99 21.97 -16.14
C GLN A 182 -27.65 22.22 -14.66
N GLU A 183 -28.02 21.29 -13.79
CA GLU A 183 -27.73 21.35 -12.35
C GLU A 183 -27.33 19.94 -11.88
N PRO A 184 -26.04 19.65 -11.67
CA PRO A 184 -25.65 18.40 -11.03
C PRO A 184 -26.25 18.41 -9.62
N GLU A 185 -27.15 17.46 -9.31
CA GLU A 185 -27.70 17.23 -7.97
C GLU A 185 -26.56 16.85 -6.99
N ASP A 186 -25.78 17.84 -6.57
CA ASP A 186 -24.70 17.80 -5.59
C ASP A 186 -24.85 19.02 -4.69
N LEU A 187 -25.84 19.02 -3.81
CA LEU A 187 -25.89 19.92 -2.65
C LEU A 187 -26.50 19.18 -1.45
N SER A 188 -25.88 18.05 -1.09
CA SER A 188 -25.85 17.62 0.31
C SER A 188 -24.51 18.08 0.88
N VAL A 189 -24.52 19.18 1.65
CA VAL A 189 -23.38 19.53 2.50
C VAL A 189 -23.10 18.30 3.39
N PRO A 190 -21.92 17.67 3.33
CA PRO A 190 -21.63 16.52 4.17
C PRO A 190 -21.51 16.98 5.62
N ASN A 191 -22.54 16.75 6.42
CA ASN A 191 -22.42 16.88 7.87
C ASN A 191 -21.65 15.64 8.39
N PRO A 192 -20.45 15.77 8.97
CA PRO A 192 -19.64 14.63 9.43
C PRO A 192 -20.34 13.75 10.47
N ALA A 193 -21.36 14.27 11.16
CA ALA A 193 -22.16 13.52 12.13
C ALA A 193 -23.13 12.51 11.47
N SER A 194 -23.66 12.77 10.27
CA SER A 194 -24.63 11.87 9.64
C SER A 194 -23.99 10.63 8.97
N ARG A 195 -22.66 10.66 8.78
CA ARG A 195 -21.88 9.47 8.43
C ARG A 195 -21.96 8.39 9.51
N LEU A 196 -22.32 8.69 10.75
CA LEU A 196 -22.31 7.71 11.85
C LEU A 196 -23.59 6.86 11.94
N GLU A 197 -24.75 7.39 11.56
CA GLU A 197 -26.03 6.64 11.68
C GLU A 197 -26.42 5.92 10.38
N SER A 198 -26.21 6.54 9.21
CA SER A 198 -26.38 5.88 7.91
C SER A 198 -25.39 4.71 7.71
N ARG A 199 -24.32 4.64 8.52
CA ARG A 199 -23.38 3.50 8.62
C ARG A 199 -24.02 2.23 9.20
N ARG A 200 -25.06 2.34 10.04
CA ARG A 200 -25.67 1.16 10.70
C ARG A 200 -26.61 0.37 9.79
N LEU A 201 -27.29 1.02 8.85
CA LEU A 201 -28.26 0.35 7.96
C LEU A 201 -27.65 -0.14 6.64
N PHE A 202 -26.54 0.45 6.18
CA PHE A 202 -25.78 -0.03 5.01
C PHE A 202 -24.64 -0.99 5.37
N GLY A 203 -24.52 -1.40 6.64
CA GLY A 203 -23.48 -2.30 7.15
C GLY A 203 -23.56 -3.74 6.63
N PHE A 204 -24.64 -4.12 5.93
CA PHE A 204 -24.80 -5.47 5.39
C PHE A 204 -24.17 -5.68 4.00
N PHE A 205 -23.85 -4.59 3.27
CA PHE A 205 -23.30 -4.65 1.90
C PHE A 205 -22.04 -3.81 1.67
N ARG A 206 -21.50 -3.16 2.71
CA ARG A 206 -20.17 -2.58 2.67
C ARG A 206 -19.29 -3.38 3.61
N SER A 207 -18.44 -4.22 3.04
CA SER A 207 -17.22 -4.61 3.73
C SER A 207 -16.46 -3.33 4.05
N ASP A 208 -16.57 -2.87 5.30
CA ASP A 208 -15.52 -2.08 5.94
C ASP A 208 -14.23 -2.89 5.74
N ARG A 209 -13.43 -2.54 4.75
CA ARG A 209 -11.99 -2.74 4.91
C ARG A 209 -11.54 -1.62 5.83
N ALA A 210 -11.72 -1.87 7.12
CA ALA A 210 -11.11 -1.07 8.17
C ALA A 210 -9.63 -0.90 7.81
N LEU A 211 -9.14 0.34 7.80
CA LEU A 211 -7.70 0.61 7.69
C LEU A 211 -6.95 -0.35 8.63
N LEU A 212 -6.04 -1.14 8.05
CA LEU A 212 -5.30 -2.14 8.79
C LEU A 212 -4.18 -1.44 9.54
N SER A 213 -4.34 -1.29 10.85
CA SER A 213 -3.29 -0.75 11.74
C SER A 213 -2.24 -1.81 12.03
N LEU A 214 -0.97 -1.41 12.07
CA LEU A 214 0.14 -2.27 12.52
C LEU A 214 0.01 -2.65 14.01
N GLU A 215 -0.81 -1.94 14.79
CA GLU A 215 -1.07 -2.25 16.21
C GLU A 215 -1.94 -3.50 16.40
N LYS A 216 -2.61 -3.95 15.34
CA LYS A 216 -3.43 -5.17 15.35
C LYS A 216 -2.64 -6.30 14.72
N SER A 217 -2.88 -7.53 15.16
CA SER A 217 -2.31 -8.72 14.51
C SER A 217 -2.75 -8.78 13.04
N LEU A 218 -1.78 -8.75 12.12
CA LEU A 218 -2.02 -8.85 10.68
C LEU A 218 -1.53 -10.19 10.11
N ASP A 219 -2.23 -10.68 9.08
CA ASP A 219 -1.90 -11.94 8.41
C ASP A 219 -1.03 -11.68 7.17
N ALA A 220 0.13 -12.35 7.10
CA ALA A 220 1.07 -12.26 5.99
C ALA A 220 0.45 -12.63 4.64
N ALA A 221 -0.55 -13.52 4.60
CA ALA A 221 -1.26 -13.88 3.39
C ALA A 221 -2.12 -12.73 2.81
N THR A 222 -2.39 -11.69 3.61
CA THR A 222 -3.24 -10.55 3.22
C THR A 222 -2.45 -9.26 3.03
N VAL A 223 -1.50 -8.98 3.92
CA VAL A 223 -0.74 -7.72 3.96
C VAL A 223 0.73 -7.89 3.60
N GLY A 224 1.16 -9.12 3.33
CA GLY A 224 2.56 -9.44 3.08
C GLY A 224 3.37 -9.62 4.36
N SER A 225 4.52 -10.28 4.19
CA SER A 225 5.39 -10.72 5.28
C SER A 225 5.93 -9.56 6.12
N LYS A 226 6.30 -8.44 5.50
CA LYS A 226 6.86 -7.28 6.21
C LYS A 226 5.85 -6.61 7.13
N ALA A 227 4.64 -6.37 6.66
CA ALA A 227 3.56 -5.77 7.47
C ALA A 227 3.16 -6.69 8.63
N ALA A 228 2.98 -7.99 8.36
CA ALA A 228 2.66 -8.98 9.38
C ALA A 228 3.77 -9.05 10.45
N ARG A 229 5.04 -9.08 10.04
CA ARG A 229 6.18 -9.09 10.95
C ARG A 229 6.26 -7.83 11.80
N LEU A 230 6.04 -6.64 11.25
CA LEU A 230 6.00 -5.40 12.01
C LEU A 230 4.88 -5.42 13.05
N SER A 231 3.68 -5.90 12.68
CA SER A 231 2.57 -6.03 13.62
C SER A 231 2.85 -7.02 14.75
N GLN A 232 3.52 -8.13 14.44
CA GLN A 232 3.94 -9.11 15.44
C GLN A 232 4.97 -8.54 16.42
N LEU A 233 5.98 -7.81 15.93
CA LEU A 233 6.98 -7.17 16.79
C LEU A 233 6.33 -6.12 17.70
N MET A 234 5.37 -5.35 17.17
CA MET A 234 4.63 -4.38 17.96
C MET A 234 3.79 -5.07 19.05
N ALA A 235 3.12 -6.17 18.72
CA ALA A 235 2.37 -6.99 19.68
C ALA A 235 3.27 -7.60 20.78
N TRP A 236 4.55 -7.84 20.49
CA TRP A 236 5.56 -8.26 21.47
C TRP A 236 6.12 -7.12 22.32
N GLY A 237 5.67 -5.88 22.12
CA GLY A 237 6.07 -4.72 22.92
C GLY A 237 7.35 -4.03 22.44
N TYR A 238 7.87 -4.37 21.26
CA TYR A 238 9.03 -3.68 20.70
C TYR A 238 8.69 -2.25 20.23
N PRO A 239 9.65 -1.32 20.26
CA PRO A 239 9.48 0.07 19.85
C PRO A 239 9.39 0.20 18.32
N ILE A 240 8.25 -0.15 17.73
CA ILE A 240 7.99 -0.01 16.30
C ILE A 240 7.23 1.30 16.03
N PRO A 241 7.59 2.08 15.00
CA PRO A 241 6.79 3.25 14.59
C PRO A 241 5.38 2.86 14.16
N THR A 242 4.39 3.63 14.61
CA THR A 242 2.98 3.40 14.26
C THR A 242 2.74 3.61 12.77
N GLY A 243 1.72 2.95 12.23
CA GLY A 243 1.40 3.03 10.82
C GLY A 243 0.24 2.15 10.40
N TYR A 244 -0.11 2.31 9.14
CA TYR A 244 -1.25 1.65 8.51
C TYR A 244 -0.79 0.91 7.26
N VAL A 245 -1.59 -0.08 6.87
CA VAL A 245 -1.35 -0.89 5.68
C VAL A 245 -2.53 -0.75 4.73
N LEU A 246 -2.21 -0.47 3.47
CA LEU A 246 -3.13 -0.42 2.35
C LEU A 246 -2.93 -1.69 1.50
N PRO A 247 -3.88 -2.66 1.54
CA PRO A 247 -3.87 -3.81 0.66
C PRO A 247 -3.96 -3.45 -0.82
N ALA A 248 -3.53 -4.36 -1.69
CA ALA A 248 -3.68 -4.19 -3.14
C ALA A 248 -5.15 -4.01 -3.54
N GLY A 249 -5.43 -2.98 -4.35
CA GLY A 249 -6.76 -2.72 -4.92
C GLY A 249 -7.74 -1.96 -4.00
N ASP A 250 -7.30 -1.57 -2.80
CA ASP A 250 -8.08 -0.73 -1.88
C ASP A 250 -7.92 0.77 -2.17
N ASP A 251 -8.94 1.54 -1.76
CA ASP A 251 -8.97 2.99 -1.93
C ASP A 251 -8.06 3.69 -0.90
N PRO A 252 -7.04 4.46 -1.35
CA PRO A 252 -6.14 5.19 -0.46
C PRO A 252 -6.81 6.38 0.22
N ALA A 253 -8.02 6.81 -0.18
CA ALA A 253 -8.67 8.01 0.33
C ALA A 253 -8.74 8.07 1.86
N MET A 254 -9.03 6.95 2.52
CA MET A 254 -9.08 6.90 3.98
C MET A 254 -7.69 7.08 4.59
N LEU A 255 -6.68 6.40 4.04
CA LEU A 255 -5.29 6.49 4.49
C LEU A 255 -4.75 7.91 4.31
N LEU A 256 -5.02 8.56 3.18
CA LEU A 256 -4.64 9.95 2.91
C LEU A 256 -5.33 10.93 3.86
N ALA A 257 -6.59 10.67 4.21
CA ALA A 257 -7.33 11.54 5.12
C ALA A 257 -6.79 11.48 6.56
N ILE A 258 -6.40 10.29 7.02
CA ILE A 258 -5.86 10.11 8.38
C ILE A 258 -4.37 10.43 8.47
N THR A 259 -3.62 10.24 7.38
CA THR A 259 -2.18 10.49 7.32
C THR A 259 -1.98 11.90 6.79
N GLN A 260 -1.72 12.85 7.69
CA GLN A 260 -1.43 14.24 7.35
C GLN A 260 0.07 14.49 7.50
N PRO A 261 0.90 14.10 6.50
CA PRO A 261 2.34 14.31 6.57
C PRO A 261 2.67 15.81 6.60
N SER A 262 3.73 16.14 7.31
CA SER A 262 4.25 17.50 7.41
C SER A 262 5.76 17.48 7.57
N VAL A 263 6.42 18.64 7.53
CA VAL A 263 7.86 18.75 7.80
C VAL A 263 8.22 18.26 9.21
N THR A 264 7.33 18.45 10.18
CA THR A 264 7.54 18.03 11.57
C THR A 264 7.14 16.58 11.84
N SER A 265 6.33 15.99 10.97
CA SER A 265 5.90 14.59 11.06
C SER A 265 5.94 13.93 9.67
N PRO A 266 7.16 13.71 9.13
CA PRO A 266 7.30 13.02 7.85
C PRO A 266 6.84 11.58 7.97
N VAL A 267 6.44 11.00 6.83
CA VAL A 267 6.04 9.60 6.74
C VAL A 267 6.92 8.84 5.76
N VAL A 268 6.99 7.53 5.97
CA VAL A 268 7.70 6.60 5.09
C VAL A 268 6.70 5.62 4.48
N VAL A 269 6.81 5.43 3.17
CA VAL A 269 6.02 4.45 2.41
C VAL A 269 6.91 3.26 2.09
N ARG A 270 6.46 2.06 2.44
CA ARG A 270 7.21 0.81 2.30
C ARG A 270 6.38 -0.26 1.60
N PRO A 271 6.98 -1.03 0.68
CA PRO A 271 6.33 -2.16 0.04
C PRO A 271 6.29 -3.38 0.98
N SER A 272 5.19 -4.14 0.92
CA SER A 272 5.01 -5.42 1.62
C SER A 272 4.39 -6.44 0.67
N ILE A 273 5.15 -7.47 0.30
CA ILE A 273 4.77 -8.42 -0.74
C ILE A 273 4.00 -9.58 -0.13
N VAL A 274 2.83 -9.87 -0.71
CA VAL A 274 2.00 -11.03 -0.37
C VAL A 274 2.57 -12.25 -1.09
N GLY A 275 2.76 -13.35 -0.35
CA GLY A 275 3.32 -14.60 -0.91
C GLY A 275 4.83 -14.73 -0.81
N ASP A 276 5.55 -13.71 -0.32
CA ASP A 276 6.96 -13.85 0.05
C ASP A 276 7.10 -14.84 1.23
N VAL A 277 7.92 -15.87 1.04
CA VAL A 277 8.24 -16.82 2.13
C VAL A 277 9.09 -16.07 3.17
N PRO A 278 8.86 -16.21 4.49
CA PRO A 278 9.61 -15.49 5.52
C PRO A 278 11.14 -15.68 5.46
N ALA A 279 11.61 -16.83 4.97
CA ALA A 279 13.03 -17.13 4.76
C ALA A 279 13.63 -16.40 3.54
N LEU A 280 12.79 -15.99 2.57
CA LEU A 280 13.15 -15.36 1.30
C LEU A 280 12.60 -13.93 1.16
N SER A 281 11.95 -13.39 2.20
CA SER A 281 11.43 -12.02 2.28
C SER A 281 12.55 -10.96 2.40
N SER A 282 13.77 -11.34 2.03
CA SER A 282 14.98 -10.54 1.99
C SER A 282 15.11 -9.77 0.70
N SER A 283 13.99 -9.32 0.13
CA SER A 283 13.91 -8.34 -0.95
C SER A 283 14.56 -6.98 -0.62
N ALA A 284 15.49 -6.96 0.33
CA ALA A 284 16.52 -6.01 0.67
C ALA A 284 16.89 -5.16 -0.53
N GLY A 285 16.44 -3.91 -0.52
CA GLY A 285 16.77 -2.90 -1.52
C GLY A 285 16.16 -3.07 -2.91
N GLN A 286 15.51 -4.18 -3.25
CA GLN A 286 14.80 -4.31 -4.53
C GLN A 286 13.53 -3.46 -4.59
N TYR A 287 12.86 -3.36 -3.44
CA TYR A 287 11.67 -2.54 -3.27
C TYR A 287 11.99 -1.44 -2.25
N ALA A 288 12.73 -0.43 -2.70
CA ALA A 288 13.17 0.69 -1.86
C ALA A 288 11.98 1.47 -1.29
N ALA A 289 12.10 1.88 -0.03
CA ALA A 289 11.12 2.73 0.62
C ALA A 289 11.23 4.18 0.11
N SER A 290 10.12 4.89 0.13
CA SER A 290 10.09 6.34 -0.07
C SER A 290 10.00 7.02 1.28
N ALA A 291 11.05 7.75 1.65
CA ALA A 291 11.17 8.48 2.91
C ALA A 291 11.01 10.00 2.69
N ASP A 292 11.00 10.75 3.80
CA ASP A 292 10.93 12.21 3.87
C ASP A 292 9.67 12.79 3.20
N LEU A 293 8.57 12.05 3.26
CA LEU A 293 7.31 12.47 2.66
C LEU A 293 6.59 13.43 3.61
N THR A 294 6.51 14.70 3.20
CA THR A 294 6.02 15.81 4.01
C THR A 294 4.74 16.45 3.45
N SER A 295 4.17 15.92 2.36
CA SER A 295 2.93 16.40 1.74
C SER A 295 2.02 15.24 1.30
N GLN A 296 0.71 15.50 1.17
CA GLN A 296 -0.26 14.49 0.73
C GLN A 296 0.00 14.05 -0.73
N GLU A 297 0.43 14.97 -1.59
CA GLU A 297 0.78 14.68 -2.98
C GLU A 297 2.00 13.75 -3.04
N ALA A 298 3.02 14.02 -2.24
CA ALA A 298 4.23 13.19 -2.14
C ALA A 298 3.88 11.79 -1.61
N LEU A 299 3.02 11.70 -0.60
CA LEU A 299 2.51 10.43 -0.08
C LEU A 299 1.77 9.63 -1.16
N TYR A 300 0.83 10.25 -1.87
CA TYR A 300 0.08 9.59 -2.94
C TYR A 300 0.99 9.13 -4.09
N ALA A 301 1.93 9.97 -4.51
CA ALA A 301 2.92 9.62 -5.54
C ALA A 301 3.80 8.45 -5.10
N ALA A 302 4.26 8.44 -3.86
CA ALA A 302 5.09 7.37 -3.29
C ALA A 302 4.34 6.03 -3.21
N MET A 303 3.06 6.03 -2.81
CA MET A 303 2.23 4.82 -2.81
C MET A 303 2.09 4.24 -4.23
N ASN A 304 1.79 5.09 -5.22
CA ASN A 304 1.71 4.67 -6.62
C ASN A 304 3.06 4.17 -7.16
N GLN A 305 4.17 4.79 -6.75
CA GLN A 305 5.51 4.33 -7.10
C GLN A 305 5.83 2.95 -6.49
N CYS A 306 5.38 2.67 -5.27
CA CYS A 306 5.51 1.35 -4.65
C CYS A 306 4.85 0.27 -5.51
N PHE A 307 3.59 0.48 -5.91
CA PHE A 307 2.87 -0.46 -6.79
C PHE A 307 3.61 -0.70 -8.11
N ARG A 308 4.11 0.36 -8.75
CA ARG A 308 4.91 0.23 -10.00
C ARG A 308 6.25 -0.48 -9.81
N THR A 309 6.83 -0.42 -8.61
CA THR A 309 8.12 -1.07 -8.32
C THR A 309 7.98 -2.59 -8.33
N TYR A 310 6.80 -3.10 -7.97
CA TYR A 310 6.49 -4.53 -8.02
C TYR A 310 6.60 -5.14 -9.43
N GLU A 311 6.25 -4.36 -10.45
CA GLU A 311 6.23 -4.77 -11.86
C GLU A 311 7.54 -4.49 -12.61
N ARG A 312 8.58 -3.95 -11.94
CA ARG A 312 9.86 -3.67 -12.60
C ARG A 312 10.52 -4.96 -13.10
N PRO A 313 11.20 -4.94 -14.27
CA PRO A 313 11.84 -6.13 -14.83
C PRO A 313 12.80 -6.84 -13.86
N SER A 314 13.60 -6.10 -13.09
CA SER A 314 14.52 -6.69 -12.10
C SER A 314 13.80 -7.36 -10.93
N ALA A 315 12.67 -6.80 -10.49
CA ALA A 315 11.85 -7.37 -9.43
C ALA A 315 11.12 -8.64 -9.90
N VAL A 316 10.59 -8.63 -11.13
CA VAL A 316 10.03 -9.82 -11.80
C VAL A 316 11.10 -10.90 -11.93
N GLN A 317 12.32 -10.52 -12.34
CA GLN A 317 13.41 -11.47 -12.51
C GLN A 317 13.81 -12.11 -11.19
N TYR A 318 13.95 -11.33 -10.12
CA TYR A 318 14.25 -11.89 -8.79
C TYR A 318 13.20 -12.88 -8.33
N ARG A 319 11.90 -12.59 -8.53
CA ARG A 319 10.82 -13.53 -8.17
C ARG A 319 10.93 -14.82 -8.97
N ARG A 320 11.25 -14.75 -10.27
CA ARG A 320 11.50 -15.93 -11.11
C ARG A 320 12.70 -16.74 -10.64
N ASP A 321 13.83 -16.09 -10.36
CA ASP A 321 15.06 -16.74 -9.91
C ASP A 321 14.88 -17.45 -8.55
N ARG A 322 13.88 -17.04 -7.77
CA ARG A 322 13.54 -17.61 -6.46
C ARG A 322 12.27 -18.46 -6.46
N GLU A 323 11.69 -18.71 -7.63
CA GLU A 323 10.44 -19.47 -7.77
C GLU A 323 9.31 -18.93 -6.87
N LEU A 324 9.31 -17.62 -6.63
CA LEU A 324 8.29 -16.95 -5.83
C LEU A 324 7.03 -16.76 -6.68
N PRO A 325 5.83 -16.98 -6.13
CA PRO A 325 4.59 -16.82 -6.86
C PRO A 325 4.37 -15.35 -7.26
N ASP A 326 3.65 -15.13 -8.36
CA ASP A 326 3.09 -13.81 -8.66
C ASP A 326 2.01 -13.49 -7.60
N GLY A 327 2.40 -12.67 -6.64
CA GLY A 327 1.52 -12.18 -5.57
C GLY A 327 0.99 -10.77 -5.83
N SER A 328 0.42 -10.18 -4.78
CA SER A 328 0.02 -8.79 -4.74
C SER A 328 0.92 -7.98 -3.81
N LEU A 329 0.95 -6.67 -3.99
CA LEU A 329 1.72 -5.76 -3.15
C LEU A 329 0.77 -5.00 -2.21
N ALA A 330 1.00 -5.06 -0.91
CA ALA A 330 0.45 -4.11 0.04
C ALA A 330 1.44 -2.97 0.31
N VAL A 331 0.92 -1.81 0.67
CA VAL A 331 1.71 -0.61 0.99
C VAL A 331 1.59 -0.30 2.47
N ILE A 332 2.73 -0.24 3.15
CA ILE A 332 2.82 0.19 4.55
C ILE A 332 3.11 1.69 4.55
N VAL A 333 2.38 2.46 5.34
CA VAL A 333 2.63 3.88 5.60
C VAL A 333 2.86 4.04 7.10
N GLN A 334 4.09 4.40 7.48
CA GLN A 334 4.49 4.58 8.87
C GLN A 334 4.93 6.01 9.13
N GLN A 335 4.78 6.46 10.37
CA GLN A 335 5.49 7.66 10.82
C GLN A 335 7.00 7.42 10.69
N GLN A 336 7.71 8.36 10.08
CA GLN A 336 9.15 8.24 9.92
C GLN A 336 9.86 8.64 11.22
N VAL A 337 10.81 7.82 11.63
CA VAL A 337 11.73 8.15 12.73
C VAL A 337 12.89 8.96 12.17
N SER A 338 13.03 10.20 12.64
CA SER A 338 14.16 11.07 12.33
C SER A 338 15.33 10.76 13.26
N GLY A 339 16.05 9.67 12.98
CA GLY A 339 17.16 9.22 13.82
C GLY A 339 18.39 10.12 13.75
N LEU A 340 19.00 10.38 14.92
CA LEU A 340 20.34 10.96 15.05
C LEU A 340 21.42 9.92 14.72
N CYS A 341 21.17 8.66 15.04
CA CYS A 341 22.06 7.54 14.76
C CYS A 341 21.21 6.34 14.33
N SER A 342 21.56 5.69 13.23
CA SER A 342 20.81 4.56 12.72
C SER A 342 21.75 3.46 12.23
N GLY A 343 21.22 2.24 12.09
CA GLY A 343 22.06 1.14 11.69
C GLY A 343 21.33 -0.15 11.37
N VAL A 344 22.15 -1.16 11.11
CA VAL A 344 21.75 -2.54 10.89
C VAL A 344 22.52 -3.42 11.86
N ALA A 345 21.85 -4.36 12.51
CA ALA A 345 22.47 -5.32 13.42
C ALA A 345 22.15 -6.75 12.99
N ALA A 346 23.16 -7.55 12.74
CA ALA A 346 23.03 -8.99 12.55
C ALA A 346 23.28 -9.67 13.90
N SER A 347 22.25 -10.35 14.41
CA SER A 347 22.30 -11.06 15.68
C SER A 347 23.45 -12.08 15.72
N ARG A 348 23.72 -12.80 14.63
CA ARG A 348 24.87 -13.71 14.50
C ARG A 348 25.80 -13.22 13.39
N ASP A 349 26.98 -13.83 13.29
CA ASP A 349 27.88 -13.60 12.16
C ASP A 349 27.18 -13.94 10.83
N PRO A 350 27.16 -13.03 9.83
CA PRO A 350 26.48 -13.25 8.55
C PRO A 350 27.11 -14.34 7.67
N PHE A 351 28.32 -14.81 7.96
CA PHE A 351 28.97 -15.92 7.26
C PHE A 351 28.57 -17.27 7.84
N THR A 352 28.69 -17.43 9.16
CA THR A 352 28.47 -18.73 9.82
C THR A 352 27.04 -18.89 10.33
N SER A 353 26.33 -17.78 10.53
CA SER A 353 25.04 -17.72 11.25
C SER A 353 25.10 -18.33 12.65
N GLN A 354 26.29 -18.39 13.25
CA GLN A 354 26.57 -18.98 14.56
C GLN A 354 27.44 -18.05 15.42
N GLY A 355 27.69 -18.47 16.66
CA GLY A 355 28.56 -17.77 17.62
C GLY A 355 27.87 -16.60 18.32
N ASP A 356 28.42 -16.13 19.44
CA ASP A 356 27.75 -15.19 20.34
C ASP A 356 27.98 -13.71 20.00
N VAL A 357 28.67 -13.43 18.91
CA VAL A 357 28.93 -12.08 18.43
C VAL A 357 27.72 -11.54 17.66
N VAL A 358 27.28 -10.33 18.03
CA VAL A 358 26.37 -9.48 17.26
C VAL A 358 27.20 -8.48 16.47
N ILE A 359 26.96 -8.38 15.16
CA ILE A 359 27.63 -7.42 14.29
C ILE A 359 26.72 -6.22 14.08
N ILE A 360 27.21 -5.03 14.35
CA ILE A 360 26.46 -3.77 14.22
C ILE A 360 27.17 -2.87 13.21
N GLU A 361 26.45 -2.44 12.19
CA GLU A 361 26.89 -1.42 11.24
C GLU A 361 26.04 -0.16 11.42
N THR A 362 26.66 0.99 11.63
CA THR A 362 25.94 2.21 12.01
C THR A 362 26.55 3.48 11.43
N ARG A 363 25.74 4.54 11.35
CA ARG A 363 26.13 5.89 11.00
C ARG A 363 25.23 6.92 11.69
N LEU A 364 25.74 8.14 11.82
CA LEU A 364 24.93 9.31 12.15
C LEU A 364 23.95 9.62 11.02
N GLY A 365 22.71 9.94 11.38
CA GLY A 365 21.62 10.24 10.45
C GLY A 365 20.71 9.04 10.12
N PRO A 366 20.03 9.06 8.95
CA PRO A 366 18.97 8.11 8.62
C PRO A 366 19.51 6.73 8.25
N THR A 367 18.70 5.70 8.50
CA THR A 367 19.03 4.28 8.25
C THR A 367 19.40 4.00 6.79
N SER A 368 18.90 4.80 5.83
CA SER A 368 19.24 4.68 4.40
C SER A 368 20.74 4.82 4.12
N GLN A 369 21.49 5.58 4.94
CA GLN A 369 22.94 5.72 4.78
C GLN A 369 23.70 4.41 4.99
N VAL A 370 23.14 3.48 5.77
CA VAL A 370 23.74 2.17 6.03
C VAL A 370 23.17 1.11 5.09
N THR A 371 21.85 1.11 4.89
CA THR A 371 21.18 0.03 4.14
C THR A 371 21.37 0.13 2.62
N GLU A 372 21.55 1.32 2.05
CA GLU A 372 21.75 1.50 0.60
C GLU A 372 23.17 1.16 0.12
N GLY A 373 24.14 1.08 1.04
CA GLY A 373 25.54 0.76 0.72
C GLY A 373 26.34 1.91 0.10
N LYS A 374 25.76 3.11 -0.08
CA LYS A 374 26.46 4.28 -0.67
C LYS A 374 27.61 4.80 0.19
N TYR A 375 27.50 4.63 1.51
CA TYR A 375 28.47 5.11 2.48
C TYR A 375 29.09 3.95 3.23
N ARG A 376 30.33 4.13 3.70
CA ARG A 376 30.98 3.20 4.62
C ARG A 376 30.42 3.39 6.04
N PRO A 377 29.83 2.37 6.68
CA PRO A 377 29.39 2.46 8.06
C PRO A 377 30.54 2.24 9.04
N GLU A 378 30.36 2.70 10.28
CA GLU A 378 31.14 2.21 11.42
C GLU A 378 30.71 0.79 11.73
N ARG A 379 31.65 -0.08 12.11
CA ARG A 379 31.38 -1.49 12.36
C ARG A 379 31.86 -1.88 13.76
N PHE A 380 30.94 -2.45 14.52
CA PHE A 380 31.18 -2.92 15.88
C PHE A 380 30.80 -4.37 16.04
N GLN A 381 31.41 -5.02 17.03
CA GLN A 381 31.11 -6.37 17.46
C GLN A 381 30.80 -6.35 18.95
N VAL A 382 29.69 -6.96 19.32
CA VAL A 382 29.26 -7.04 20.72
C VAL A 382 28.98 -8.49 21.05
N THR A 383 29.66 -9.03 22.06
CA THR A 383 29.44 -10.40 22.52
C THR A 383 28.24 -10.41 23.46
N VAL A 384 27.25 -11.24 23.16
CA VAL A 384 26.05 -11.41 23.98
C VAL A 384 25.77 -12.90 24.12
N GLN A 385 25.96 -13.38 25.34
CA GLN A 385 25.83 -14.78 25.72
C GLN A 385 24.37 -15.12 26.04
N ALA A 386 24.03 -16.41 26.03
CA ALA A 386 22.66 -16.85 26.29
C ALA A 386 22.17 -16.54 27.71
N ASN A 387 23.08 -16.52 28.69
CA ASN A 387 22.83 -16.18 30.09
C ASN A 387 22.73 -14.67 30.36
N ASP A 388 23.11 -13.82 29.40
CA ASP A 388 22.90 -12.38 29.49
C ASP A 388 21.42 -12.02 29.28
N LEU A 389 20.68 -12.86 28.56
CA LEU A 389 19.26 -12.68 28.29
C LEU A 389 18.38 -13.20 29.43
N PRO A 390 17.23 -12.56 29.71
CA PRO A 390 16.29 -13.03 30.71
C PRO A 390 15.68 -14.39 30.31
N ASP A 391 15.35 -15.21 31.31
CA ASP A 391 14.65 -16.48 31.07
C ASP A 391 13.24 -16.26 30.52
N GLN A 392 12.55 -15.24 31.04
CA GLN A 392 11.18 -14.88 30.67
C GLN A 392 11.14 -13.75 29.64
N ILE A 393 11.57 -14.04 28.41
CA ILE A 393 11.62 -13.11 27.26
C ILE A 393 10.26 -12.57 26.78
N GLU A 394 9.16 -13.09 27.32
CA GLU A 394 7.81 -12.70 26.90
C GLU A 394 7.25 -11.55 27.71
N GLN A 395 7.92 -11.18 28.81
CA GLN A 395 7.51 -10.06 29.65
C GLN A 395 7.68 -8.73 28.88
N PRO A 396 6.77 -7.75 29.09
CA PRO A 396 6.96 -6.40 28.59
C PRO A 396 8.33 -5.84 29.00
N ASP A 397 8.96 -5.07 28.11
CA ASP A 397 10.25 -4.40 28.34
C ASP A 397 11.45 -5.31 28.66
N SER A 398 11.30 -6.64 28.65
CA SER A 398 12.41 -7.60 28.82
C SER A 398 13.47 -7.52 27.73
N TRP A 399 13.17 -6.81 26.63
CA TRP A 399 14.10 -6.48 25.56
C TRP A 399 15.04 -5.32 25.89
N GLN A 400 14.81 -4.58 26.98
CA GLN A 400 15.70 -3.51 27.43
C GLN A 400 16.88 -4.12 28.20
N ILE A 401 18.10 -3.71 27.85
CA ILE A 401 19.30 -4.16 28.56
C ILE A 401 19.29 -3.62 30.01
N PRO A 402 19.47 -4.48 31.02
CA PRO A 402 19.55 -4.03 32.41
C PRO A 402 20.65 -2.99 32.64
N ALA A 403 20.43 -2.02 33.52
CA ALA A 403 21.42 -0.97 33.81
C ALA A 403 22.76 -1.52 34.37
N ALA A 404 22.70 -2.64 35.10
CA ALA A 404 23.88 -3.29 35.67
C ALA A 404 24.64 -4.18 34.66
N LEU A 405 24.01 -4.56 33.54
CA LEU A 405 24.64 -5.40 32.53
C LEU A 405 25.49 -4.53 31.60
N SER A 406 26.76 -4.89 31.45
CA SER A 406 27.69 -4.28 30.52
C SER A 406 28.24 -5.35 29.58
N LEU A 407 28.09 -5.13 28.28
CA LEU A 407 28.55 -6.03 27.24
C LEU A 407 29.84 -5.50 26.62
N GLU A 408 30.76 -6.39 26.27
CA GLU A 408 32.02 -6.03 25.63
C GLU A 408 31.76 -5.54 24.20
N VAL A 409 32.23 -4.33 23.88
CA VAL A 409 32.10 -3.73 22.54
C VAL A 409 33.49 -3.57 21.92
N GLN A 410 33.70 -4.25 20.80
CA GLN A 410 34.90 -4.16 19.97
C GLN A 410 34.61 -3.36 18.70
N GLY A 411 35.60 -2.58 18.24
CA GLY A 411 35.47 -1.67 17.11
C GLY A 411 35.66 -0.21 17.51
N ASP A 412 36.05 0.59 16.52
CA ASP A 412 36.31 2.02 16.68
C ASP A 412 35.29 2.83 15.89
N GLY A 413 34.82 3.93 16.48
CA GLY A 413 33.86 4.85 15.88
C GLY A 413 33.23 5.77 16.94
N ASP A 414 32.43 6.72 16.48
CA ASP A 414 31.85 7.77 17.32
C ASP A 414 30.51 7.37 17.96
N THR A 415 29.98 6.21 17.58
CA THR A 415 28.69 5.74 18.11
C THR A 415 28.76 5.42 19.61
N PRO A 416 27.85 5.94 20.45
CA PRO A 416 27.87 5.69 21.89
C PRO A 416 27.87 4.20 22.25
N ARG A 417 28.82 3.77 23.09
CA ARG A 417 28.97 2.36 23.49
C ARG A 417 27.70 1.79 24.12
N ARG A 418 26.99 2.57 24.95
CA ARG A 418 25.75 2.10 25.59
C ARG A 418 24.66 1.78 24.56
N LEU A 419 24.51 2.61 23.53
CA LEU A 419 23.57 2.37 22.44
C LEU A 419 23.91 1.09 21.68
N LEU A 420 25.19 0.82 21.44
CA LEU A 420 25.64 -0.44 20.81
C LEU A 420 25.28 -1.67 21.65
N GLN A 421 25.41 -1.59 22.98
CA GLN A 421 24.99 -2.66 23.89
C GLN A 421 23.47 -2.87 23.86
N GLU A 422 22.68 -1.79 23.86
CA GLU A 422 21.21 -1.83 23.74
C GLU A 422 20.77 -2.50 22.44
N VAL A 423 21.36 -2.11 21.31
CA VAL A 423 21.10 -2.71 20.00
C VAL A 423 21.49 -4.19 19.96
N ALA A 424 22.65 -4.55 20.53
CA ALA A 424 23.12 -5.93 20.55
C ALA A 424 22.20 -6.84 21.37
N PHE A 425 21.81 -6.36 22.55
CA PHE A 425 20.87 -7.05 23.42
C PHE A 425 19.50 -7.23 22.74
N LEU A 426 18.98 -6.17 22.11
CA LEU A 426 17.75 -6.22 21.33
C LEU A 426 17.84 -7.26 20.18
N ALA A 427 18.95 -7.30 19.44
CA ALA A 427 19.16 -8.26 18.36
C ALA A 427 19.05 -9.72 18.83
N ARG A 428 19.71 -10.04 19.94
CA ARG A 428 19.64 -11.36 20.58
C ARG A 428 18.27 -11.67 21.16
N HIS A 429 17.62 -10.67 21.75
CA HIS A 429 16.27 -10.84 22.29
C HIS A 429 15.27 -11.17 21.17
N VAL A 430 15.33 -10.47 20.04
CA VAL A 430 14.46 -10.72 18.87
C VAL A 430 14.76 -12.10 18.25
N GLU A 431 16.01 -12.53 18.17
CA GLU A 431 16.39 -13.89 17.76
C GLU A 431 15.75 -14.95 18.68
N ARG A 432 15.90 -14.81 20.00
CA ARG A 432 15.34 -15.76 20.97
C ARG A 432 13.81 -15.80 20.89
N ARG A 433 13.15 -14.65 20.73
CA ARG A 433 11.70 -14.56 20.50
C ARG A 433 11.26 -15.16 19.16
N SER A 434 12.17 -15.21 18.18
CA SER A 434 11.97 -15.82 16.87
C SER A 434 12.43 -17.27 16.81
N GLN A 435 12.25 -18.01 17.92
CA GLN A 435 12.57 -19.44 18.03
C GLN A 435 14.06 -19.76 17.78
N GLY A 436 14.95 -18.80 18.05
CA GLY A 436 16.39 -18.95 17.85
C GLY A 436 16.84 -18.79 16.40
N ILE A 437 15.96 -18.39 15.47
CA ILE A 437 16.34 -18.08 14.10
C ILE A 437 17.15 -16.79 14.10
N PRO A 438 18.42 -16.78 13.62
CA PRO A 438 19.22 -15.57 13.55
C PRO A 438 18.51 -14.47 12.73
N GLN A 439 18.55 -13.24 13.23
CA GLN A 439 17.88 -12.09 12.66
C GLN A 439 18.86 -10.99 12.22
N VAL A 440 18.42 -10.20 11.25
CA VAL A 440 18.96 -8.87 10.91
C VAL A 440 17.92 -7.83 11.28
N LEU A 441 18.32 -6.83 12.07
CA LEU A 441 17.49 -5.73 12.51
C LEU A 441 17.91 -4.44 11.82
N GLU A 442 16.95 -3.65 11.36
CA GLU A 442 17.15 -2.23 11.04
C GLU A 442 16.65 -1.40 12.21
N TRP A 443 17.46 -0.48 12.71
CA TRP A 443 17.16 0.30 13.90
C TRP A 443 17.51 1.77 13.70
N SER A 444 16.94 2.62 14.56
CA SER A 444 17.20 4.06 14.57
C SER A 444 17.03 4.61 15.98
N PHE A 445 17.90 5.53 16.37
CA PHE A 445 17.90 6.20 17.67
C PHE A 445 17.65 7.69 17.44
N ASP A 446 16.58 8.22 18.00
CA ASP A 446 16.16 9.62 17.83
C ASP A 446 16.77 10.60 18.84
N GLY A 447 17.56 10.10 19.79
CA GLY A 447 18.14 10.88 20.89
C GLY A 447 17.50 10.58 22.25
N ASP A 448 16.29 10.01 22.26
CA ASP A 448 15.56 9.64 23.46
C ASP A 448 15.34 8.11 23.52
N ARG A 449 14.91 7.53 22.39
CA ARG A 449 14.51 6.13 22.30
C ARG A 449 15.14 5.40 21.12
N LEU A 450 15.48 4.14 21.35
CA LEU A 450 15.81 3.17 20.30
C LEU A 450 14.53 2.64 19.64
N TRP A 451 14.43 2.79 18.33
CA TRP A 451 13.34 2.29 17.49
C TRP A 451 13.79 1.10 16.66
N LEU A 452 12.97 0.05 16.64
CA LEU A 452 13.12 -1.07 15.73
C LEU A 452 12.30 -0.77 14.47
N LEU A 453 12.97 -0.67 13.32
CA LEU A 453 12.33 -0.30 12.06
C LEU A 453 11.92 -1.51 11.22
N GLN A 454 12.67 -2.60 11.34
CA GLN A 454 12.41 -3.87 10.67
C GLN A 454 13.21 -5.01 11.33
N SER A 455 12.68 -6.22 11.29
CA SER A 455 13.40 -7.46 11.61
C SER A 455 13.12 -8.50 10.53
N ARG A 456 14.13 -9.24 10.11
CA ARG A 456 13.99 -10.39 9.20
C ARG A 456 15.04 -11.46 9.49
N PRO A 457 14.84 -12.72 9.07
CA PRO A 457 15.86 -13.74 9.17
C PRO A 457 17.18 -13.31 8.51
N LEU A 458 18.28 -13.65 9.17
CA LEU A 458 19.62 -13.58 8.60
C LEU A 458 19.74 -14.71 7.58
N ILE A 459 20.16 -14.35 6.37
CA ILE A 459 20.37 -15.32 5.29
C ILE A 459 21.85 -15.70 5.26
N PRO A 460 22.18 -16.97 5.57
CA PRO A 460 23.54 -17.46 5.37
C PRO A 460 23.85 -17.57 3.87
N PRO A 461 25.14 -17.58 3.50
CA PRO A 461 25.54 -17.96 2.15
C PRO A 461 25.09 -19.39 1.79
N PRO A 462 24.95 -19.72 0.49
CA PRO A 462 24.62 -21.07 0.04
C PRO A 462 25.55 -22.13 0.64
N PRO A 463 25.02 -23.31 1.05
CA PRO A 463 25.76 -24.32 1.79
C PRO A 463 26.91 -24.95 1.00
N ASP A 464 26.86 -24.92 -0.34
CA ASP A 464 27.86 -25.53 -1.21
C ASP A 464 29.14 -24.68 -1.37
N LEU A 465 29.19 -23.48 -0.78
CA LEU A 465 30.36 -22.62 -0.79
C LEU A 465 31.31 -22.97 0.37
N PRO A 466 32.64 -22.92 0.17
CA PRO A 466 33.60 -23.18 1.24
C PRO A 466 33.34 -22.25 2.43
N GLN A 467 32.95 -22.82 3.58
CA GLN A 467 32.79 -22.08 4.83
C GLN A 467 34.15 -21.93 5.54
N PRO A 468 34.41 -20.81 6.23
CA PRO A 468 35.64 -20.67 7.00
C PRO A 468 35.63 -21.56 8.26
N ASP A 469 36.75 -22.22 8.54
CA ASP A 469 36.93 -23.08 9.74
C ASP A 469 36.95 -22.29 11.07
N SER A 470 36.92 -20.96 11.04
CA SER A 470 36.82 -20.08 12.21
C SER A 470 36.29 -18.68 11.84
N PRO A 471 35.58 -17.97 12.73
CA PRO A 471 35.21 -16.58 12.52
C PRO A 471 36.48 -15.71 12.46
N ALA A 472 36.91 -15.40 11.24
CA ALA A 472 38.00 -14.46 11.05
C ALA A 472 37.46 -13.05 11.32
N LEU A 473 37.89 -12.45 12.44
CA LEU A 473 37.84 -11.01 12.62
C LEU A 473 38.49 -10.34 11.39
N PRO A 474 37.75 -9.58 10.56
CA PRO A 474 38.36 -8.80 9.49
C PRO A 474 39.15 -7.68 10.16
N GLY A 475 40.48 -7.77 10.13
CA GLY A 475 41.41 -6.84 10.78
C GLY A 475 42.53 -7.51 11.60
N THR A 476 42.36 -8.75 12.08
CA THR A 476 43.43 -9.48 12.80
C THR A 476 44.18 -10.49 11.93
N ALA A 477 43.69 -10.79 10.72
CA ALA A 477 44.43 -11.54 9.70
C ALA A 477 45.64 -10.78 9.13
N THR A 478 45.94 -9.58 9.64
CA THR A 478 47.20 -8.88 9.39
C THR A 478 48.42 -9.62 9.97
N ALA A 479 48.23 -10.56 10.91
CA ALA A 479 49.36 -11.12 11.67
C ALA A 479 49.74 -12.58 11.38
N LYS A 480 49.01 -13.35 10.53
CA LYS A 480 49.33 -14.78 10.32
C LYS A 480 49.24 -15.34 8.89
N LEU A 481 49.19 -14.49 7.86
CA LEU A 481 49.56 -14.91 6.50
C LEU A 481 51.05 -14.63 6.29
N SER A 482 51.84 -15.61 6.73
CA SER A 482 53.30 -15.73 6.60
C SER A 482 53.79 -15.49 5.18
N GLU A 483 54.79 -14.59 5.04
CA GLU A 483 56.11 -14.78 4.42
C GLU A 483 56.29 -15.54 3.09
N ALA A 484 55.25 -15.87 2.34
CA ALA A 484 55.41 -16.60 1.08
C ALA A 484 54.32 -16.27 0.06
N SER A 485 54.28 -15.02 -0.44
CA SER A 485 53.75 -14.64 -1.78
C SER A 485 53.91 -13.12 -2.01
N HIS A 486 55.08 -12.69 -2.48
CA HIS A 486 55.26 -11.33 -3.02
C HIS A 486 54.60 -11.21 -4.40
N LEU A 487 53.27 -11.16 -4.48
CA LEU A 487 52.54 -10.81 -5.70
C LEU A 487 51.27 -10.02 -5.35
N THR A 488 51.39 -8.69 -5.29
CA THR A 488 50.31 -7.72 -5.60
C THR A 488 48.89 -8.02 -5.06
N SER A 489 48.75 -8.53 -3.84
CA SER A 489 47.44 -8.78 -3.23
C SER A 489 46.85 -7.54 -2.55
N LEU A 490 45.54 -7.35 -2.70
CA LEU A 490 44.73 -6.36 -1.98
C LEU A 490 43.85 -7.07 -0.95
N VAL A 491 43.59 -6.42 0.18
CA VAL A 491 42.73 -6.94 1.25
C VAL A 491 41.56 -5.99 1.45
N GLY A 492 40.36 -6.52 1.32
CA GLY A 492 39.11 -5.84 1.61
C GLY A 492 38.29 -6.59 2.67
N LEU A 493 37.09 -6.09 2.92
CA LEU A 493 36.13 -6.70 3.83
C LEU A 493 35.37 -7.81 3.07
N PRO A 494 35.41 -9.07 3.55
CA PRO A 494 34.66 -10.16 2.92
C PRO A 494 33.15 -9.90 3.06
N VAL A 495 32.37 -10.17 2.01
CA VAL A 495 30.91 -10.01 2.02
C VAL A 495 30.15 -11.29 1.68
N CYS A 496 30.56 -11.96 0.60
CA CYS A 496 29.99 -13.24 0.18
C CYS A 496 31.14 -14.21 -0.09
N PRO A 497 31.14 -15.41 0.50
CA PRO A 497 32.20 -16.39 0.32
C PRO A 497 32.25 -16.92 -1.12
N GLY A 498 33.33 -17.64 -1.42
CA GLY A 498 33.61 -18.22 -2.73
C GLY A 498 34.83 -17.61 -3.41
N SER A 499 35.28 -18.24 -4.49
CA SER A 499 36.45 -17.82 -5.25
C SER A 499 36.14 -17.75 -6.74
N ALA A 500 36.57 -16.68 -7.39
CA ALA A 500 36.43 -16.49 -8.83
C ALA A 500 37.73 -15.98 -9.44
N ILE A 501 38.02 -16.41 -10.67
CA ILE A 501 39.08 -15.83 -11.50
C ILE A 501 38.41 -15.20 -12.70
N GLY A 502 38.74 -13.94 -12.97
CA GLY A 502 38.05 -13.22 -14.03
C GLY A 502 38.72 -11.91 -14.40
N GLU A 503 38.31 -11.39 -15.56
CA GLU A 503 38.77 -10.11 -16.07
C GLU A 503 38.00 -8.97 -15.38
N LEU A 504 38.71 -7.96 -14.87
CA LEU A 504 38.12 -6.80 -14.24
C LEU A 504 37.40 -5.91 -15.24
N ARG A 505 36.19 -5.52 -14.88
CA ARG A 505 35.41 -4.49 -15.58
C ARG A 505 34.96 -3.45 -14.57
N SER A 506 35.07 -2.18 -14.95
CA SER A 506 34.41 -1.07 -14.25
C SER A 506 33.42 -0.46 -15.23
N LEU A 507 32.13 -0.56 -14.92
CA LEU A 507 31.09 -0.08 -15.81
C LEU A 507 30.75 1.37 -15.48
N LYS A 508 30.75 2.22 -16.50
CA LYS A 508 30.28 3.61 -16.39
C LYS A 508 28.80 3.72 -16.79
N ALA A 509 28.29 2.80 -17.60
CA ALA A 509 26.89 2.77 -18.04
C ALA A 509 26.30 1.36 -18.12
N VAL A 510 24.98 1.26 -17.94
CA VAL A 510 24.17 0.02 -18.03
C VAL A 510 24.25 -0.65 -19.41
N GLN A 511 24.52 0.13 -20.47
CA GLN A 511 24.60 -0.35 -21.85
C GLN A 511 25.81 -1.29 -22.06
N ASP A 512 26.85 -1.13 -21.24
CA ASP A 512 28.07 -1.92 -21.26
C ASP A 512 27.87 -3.34 -20.70
N LEU A 513 26.72 -3.61 -20.05
CA LEU A 513 26.36 -4.93 -19.49
C LEU A 513 26.15 -6.00 -20.56
N ARG A 514 25.69 -5.63 -21.78
CA ARG A 514 25.35 -6.59 -22.84
C ARG A 514 26.57 -7.19 -23.56
N ALA A 515 27.77 -6.67 -23.31
CA ALA A 515 29.00 -7.07 -23.97
C ALA A 515 30.09 -7.56 -22.99
N LEU A 516 29.69 -8.04 -21.81
CA LEU A 516 30.65 -8.58 -20.85
C LEU A 516 31.12 -9.97 -21.28
N PRO A 517 32.44 -10.23 -21.32
CA PRO A 517 32.95 -11.57 -21.56
C PRO A 517 32.56 -12.50 -20.39
N PRO A 518 32.48 -13.83 -20.62
CA PRO A 518 32.30 -14.81 -19.56
C PRO A 518 33.38 -14.65 -18.49
N ALA A 519 33.06 -15.01 -17.24
CA ALA A 519 33.99 -14.89 -16.11
C ALA A 519 34.48 -13.45 -15.86
N THR A 520 33.56 -12.48 -15.90
CA THR A 520 33.87 -11.08 -15.54
C THR A 520 33.81 -10.90 -14.03
N ILE A 521 34.76 -10.14 -13.47
CA ILE A 521 34.68 -9.61 -12.11
C ILE A 521 34.37 -8.11 -12.20
N LEU A 522 33.29 -7.68 -11.58
CA LEU A 522 32.79 -6.32 -11.75
C LEU A 522 33.16 -5.43 -10.55
N VAL A 523 33.78 -4.28 -10.83
CA VAL A 523 34.05 -3.22 -9.85
C VAL A 523 32.94 -2.18 -9.93
N VAL A 524 32.25 -1.95 -8.81
CA VAL A 524 31.17 -0.97 -8.69
C VAL A 524 31.43 0.00 -7.52
N PRO A 525 30.93 1.26 -7.58
CA PRO A 525 31.06 2.17 -6.46
C PRO A 525 30.41 1.62 -5.17
N PHE A 526 29.23 1.01 -5.30
CA PHE A 526 28.53 0.32 -4.23
C PHE A 526 27.58 -0.74 -4.79
N LEU A 527 27.18 -1.69 -3.96
CA LEU A 527 26.26 -2.76 -4.34
C LEU A 527 24.81 -2.28 -4.34
N LYS A 528 24.23 -2.13 -5.53
CA LYS A 528 22.79 -1.89 -5.68
C LYS A 528 22.05 -3.21 -5.77
N ALA A 529 21.24 -3.52 -4.75
CA ALA A 529 20.47 -4.75 -4.67
C ALA A 529 19.63 -5.06 -5.92
N SER A 530 19.02 -4.04 -6.53
CA SER A 530 18.17 -4.19 -7.73
C SER A 530 18.94 -4.60 -9.00
N GLU A 531 20.26 -4.44 -9.03
CA GLU A 531 21.09 -4.73 -10.21
C GLU A 531 21.68 -6.15 -10.16
N ILE A 532 21.93 -6.70 -8.96
CA ILE A 532 22.62 -7.98 -8.74
C ILE A 532 21.97 -9.17 -9.46
N PRO A 533 20.63 -9.35 -9.45
CA PRO A 533 19.99 -10.46 -10.20
C PRO A 533 20.36 -10.46 -11.69
N GLY A 534 20.35 -9.28 -12.32
CA GLY A 534 20.73 -9.13 -13.73
C GLY A 534 22.21 -9.38 -13.98
N LEU A 535 23.09 -9.01 -13.03
CA LEU A 535 24.54 -9.25 -13.13
C LEU A 535 24.88 -10.73 -13.11
N ALA A 536 24.23 -11.52 -12.25
CA ALA A 536 24.46 -12.95 -12.15
C ALA A 536 24.12 -13.67 -13.48
N GLN A 537 23.08 -13.22 -14.20
CA GLN A 537 22.62 -13.84 -15.44
C GLN A 537 23.52 -13.57 -16.65
N ILE A 538 24.17 -12.42 -16.69
CA ILE A 538 25.05 -12.01 -17.79
C ILE A 538 26.50 -12.48 -17.62
N GLY A 539 26.75 -13.42 -16.69
CA GLY A 539 28.06 -14.08 -16.53
C GLY A 539 29.06 -13.32 -15.66
N VAL A 540 28.60 -12.39 -14.81
CA VAL A 540 29.44 -11.83 -13.73
C VAL A 540 29.66 -12.93 -12.69
N THR A 541 30.93 -13.19 -12.37
CA THR A 541 31.37 -14.27 -11.48
C THR A 541 31.89 -13.77 -10.13
N GLY A 542 32.03 -12.46 -9.97
CA GLY A 542 32.39 -11.84 -8.69
C GLY A 542 32.18 -10.33 -8.70
N LEU A 543 32.05 -9.75 -7.51
CA LEU A 543 31.85 -8.32 -7.30
C LEU A 543 32.92 -7.73 -6.39
N ILE A 544 33.39 -6.54 -6.74
CA ILE A 544 34.21 -5.69 -5.88
C ILE A 544 33.46 -4.36 -5.73
N ALA A 545 33.17 -3.96 -4.49
CA ALA A 545 32.49 -2.70 -4.23
C ALA A 545 33.36 -1.74 -3.40
N GLU A 546 33.34 -0.45 -3.75
CA GLU A 546 34.20 0.56 -3.10
C GLU A 546 33.64 0.96 -1.72
N THR A 547 32.34 1.18 -1.62
CA THR A 547 31.65 1.57 -0.37
C THR A 547 30.55 0.59 0.01
N GLY A 548 30.07 0.74 1.25
CA GLY A 548 29.02 -0.08 1.84
C GLY A 548 29.50 -0.86 3.06
N GLY A 549 28.61 -1.70 3.59
CA GLY A 549 28.86 -2.61 4.70
C GLY A 549 28.39 -4.03 4.39
N GLN A 550 28.84 -4.98 5.21
CA GLN A 550 28.47 -6.40 5.15
C GLN A 550 26.96 -6.62 5.29
N LEU A 551 26.26 -5.71 5.98
CA LEU A 551 24.83 -5.80 6.27
C LEU A 551 23.98 -4.90 5.36
N SER A 552 24.58 -4.22 4.38
CA SER A 552 23.87 -3.43 3.37
C SER A 552 22.99 -4.31 2.47
N ASN A 553 21.93 -3.73 1.92
CA ASN A 553 20.96 -4.46 1.09
C ASN A 553 21.63 -5.18 -0.10
N GLY A 554 22.56 -4.52 -0.78
CA GLY A 554 23.32 -5.12 -1.87
C GLY A 554 24.21 -6.27 -1.42
N ALA A 555 24.85 -6.17 -0.26
CA ALA A 555 25.67 -7.25 0.31
C ALA A 555 24.85 -8.50 0.63
N ILE A 556 23.61 -8.30 1.12
CA ILE A 556 22.67 -9.39 1.39
C ILE A 556 22.27 -10.08 0.09
N VAL A 557 21.83 -9.32 -0.92
CA VAL A 557 21.44 -9.89 -2.21
C VAL A 557 22.62 -10.60 -2.90
N ALA A 558 23.86 -10.11 -2.75
CA ALA A 558 25.05 -10.79 -3.26
C ALA A 558 25.25 -12.18 -2.62
N ARG A 559 25.11 -12.29 -1.28
CA ARG A 559 25.18 -13.59 -0.56
C ARG A 559 24.12 -14.56 -1.02
N GLU A 560 22.92 -14.04 -1.16
CA GLU A 560 21.73 -14.73 -1.62
C GLU A 560 21.87 -15.35 -3.03
N TYR A 561 22.63 -14.70 -3.92
CA TYR A 561 22.96 -15.21 -5.25
C TYR A 561 24.27 -16.03 -5.25
N GLY A 562 24.92 -16.20 -4.10
CA GLY A 562 26.19 -16.90 -3.97
C GLY A 562 27.33 -16.27 -4.77
N LEU A 563 27.27 -14.95 -5.01
CA LEU A 563 28.20 -14.25 -5.88
C LEU A 563 29.41 -13.76 -5.05
N PRO A 564 30.62 -14.31 -5.23
CA PRO A 564 31.81 -13.94 -4.45
C PRO A 564 32.01 -12.43 -4.44
N THR A 565 32.08 -11.84 -3.25
CA THR A 565 32.03 -10.38 -3.10
C THR A 565 33.00 -9.87 -2.03
N VAL A 566 33.76 -8.83 -2.35
CA VAL A 566 34.67 -8.11 -1.43
C VAL A 566 34.39 -6.61 -1.48
N LEU A 567 34.33 -5.98 -0.32
CA LEU A 567 34.30 -4.51 -0.21
C LEU A 567 35.73 -3.99 -0.07
N LEU A 568 36.18 -3.20 -1.04
CA LEU A 568 37.53 -2.64 -1.11
C LEU A 568 37.43 -1.11 -1.10
N SER A 569 37.44 -0.50 0.08
CA SER A 569 37.31 0.98 0.16
C SER A 569 38.63 1.74 0.11
N GLU A 570 39.76 1.04 0.12
CA GLU A 570 41.08 1.63 -0.04
C GLU A 570 41.79 0.93 -1.19
N GLN A 571 42.77 1.59 -1.81
CA GLN A 571 43.62 0.97 -2.85
C GLN A 571 42.87 0.55 -4.14
N ARG A 572 41.66 1.08 -4.38
CA ARG A 572 40.89 0.86 -5.61
C ARG A 572 41.63 1.32 -6.87
N ASP A 573 42.46 2.36 -6.76
CA ASP A 573 43.33 2.88 -7.80
C ASP A 573 44.32 1.86 -8.35
N ARG A 574 44.62 0.81 -7.58
CA ARG A 574 45.46 -0.31 -8.02
C ARG A 574 44.74 -1.29 -8.95
N LEU A 575 43.40 -1.25 -8.99
CA LEU A 575 42.59 -2.07 -9.90
C LEU A 575 42.39 -1.35 -11.23
N GLN A 576 42.85 -1.97 -12.33
CA GLN A 576 42.64 -1.45 -13.68
C GLN A 576 41.70 -2.36 -14.47
N THR A 577 40.82 -1.74 -15.26
CA THR A 577 39.97 -2.47 -16.20
C THR A 577 40.83 -3.32 -17.12
N ARG A 578 40.36 -4.55 -17.42
CA ARG A 578 41.04 -5.58 -18.21
C ARG A 578 42.16 -6.37 -17.53
N GLN A 579 42.45 -6.09 -16.26
CA GLN A 579 43.34 -6.96 -15.49
C GLN A 579 42.65 -8.26 -15.10
N THR A 580 43.34 -9.38 -15.17
CA THR A 580 42.84 -10.64 -14.62
C THR A 580 43.12 -10.66 -13.13
N VAL A 581 42.12 -11.02 -12.32
CA VAL A 581 42.28 -11.14 -10.88
C VAL A 581 41.69 -12.43 -10.35
N ARG A 582 42.23 -12.91 -9.24
CA ARG A 582 41.58 -13.89 -8.38
C ARG A 582 40.92 -13.16 -7.22
N LEU A 583 39.61 -13.29 -7.12
CA LEU A 583 38.80 -12.79 -6.01
C LEU A 583 38.51 -13.94 -5.06
N ASN A 584 38.89 -13.79 -3.79
CA ASN A 584 38.50 -14.68 -2.70
C ASN A 584 37.58 -13.93 -1.75
N GLY A 585 36.28 -14.14 -1.90
CA GLY A 585 35.24 -13.50 -1.11
C GLY A 585 35.17 -13.98 0.35
N THR A 586 35.77 -15.13 0.66
CA THR A 586 35.86 -15.67 2.03
C THR A 586 36.95 -14.97 2.83
N ALA A 587 38.14 -14.83 2.24
CA ALA A 587 39.28 -14.19 2.89
C ALA A 587 39.31 -12.66 2.72
N GLY A 588 38.47 -12.12 1.84
CA GLY A 588 38.52 -10.69 1.48
C GLY A 588 39.71 -10.34 0.59
N LEU A 589 40.28 -11.30 -0.14
CA LEU A 589 41.52 -11.12 -0.90
C LEU A 589 41.24 -10.90 -2.39
N ILE A 590 42.03 -10.01 -3.01
CA ILE A 590 42.06 -9.79 -4.45
C ILE A 590 43.51 -9.91 -4.90
N GLU A 591 43.84 -10.94 -5.68
CA GLU A 591 45.18 -11.15 -6.23
C GLU A 591 45.22 -10.72 -7.69
N LEU A 592 46.15 -9.81 -8.03
CA LEU A 592 46.37 -9.39 -9.41
C LEU A 592 47.17 -10.47 -10.15
N LEU A 593 46.56 -11.07 -11.18
CA LEU A 593 47.16 -12.11 -12.03
C LEU A 593 47.61 -11.45 -13.34
N SER A 594 48.85 -10.93 -13.32
CA SER A 594 49.65 -10.40 -14.45
C SER A 594 48.92 -9.75 -15.63
#